data_AF-A0AAV4S5Z4-F1
#
_entry.id   AF-A0AAV4S5Z4-F1
#
_cell.length_a   1.000
_cell.length_b   1.000
_cell.length_c   1.000
_cell.angle_alpha   90.00
_cell.angle_beta   90.00
_cell.angle_gamma   90.00
#
_symmetry.space_group_name_H-M   'P 1'
#
loop_
_entity.id
_entity.type
_entity.pdbx_description
1 polymer ?
#
loop_
_entity_poly.entity_id
_entity_poly.type
_entity_poly.pdbx_seq_one_letter_code
_entity_poly.pdbx_strand_id
1 'polypeptide(L)'
;MILSLSKKSIHQYTHSNFINPSRAFGLKLMSLDVPTAVMQGDSIWLNCTLDLESDDLYSVKWYKDDVEFYRHLPQDSPSGQKYDIPGIRLDVSKILLCKMT
;
A
#
# COMPACT_ATOMS: atom_id res chain seq x y z
N MET A 1 -7.89 0.67 11.43
CA MET A 1 -6.83 0.02 10.61
C MET A 1 -6.07 1.10 9.89
N ILE A 2 -4.78 0.90 9.62
CA ILE A 2 -3.90 1.91 9.01
C ILE A 2 -3.26 1.30 7.75
N LEU A 3 -3.25 2.09 6.67
CA LEU A 3 -2.53 1.81 5.42
C LEU A 3 -1.23 2.60 5.41
N SER A 4 -0.10 1.93 5.18
CA SER A 4 1.20 2.56 4.96
C SER A 4 1.71 2.24 3.55
N LEU A 5 2.19 3.28 2.87
CA LEU A 5 2.72 3.22 1.51
C LEU A 5 4.17 3.66 1.53
N SER A 6 5.04 2.89 0.90
CA SER A 6 6.47 3.22 0.79
C SER A 6 6.87 3.23 -0.69
N LYS A 7 7.60 4.27 -1.08
CA LYS A 7 8.22 4.40 -2.42
C LYS A 7 9.62 3.81 -2.41
N LYS A 8 10.04 3.23 -3.54
CA LYS A 8 11.43 2.82 -3.73
C LYS A 8 12.20 4.07 -4.14
N SER A 9 12.97 4.64 -3.21
CA SER A 9 13.79 5.82 -3.53
C SER A 9 14.84 5.47 -4.59
N ILE A 10 14.55 5.75 -5.86
CA ILE A 10 15.52 5.81 -6.95
C ILE A 10 15.51 7.23 -7.50
N HIS A 11 15.86 8.20 -6.65
CA HIS A 11 16.59 9.36 -7.13
C HIS A 11 17.71 9.64 -6.14
N GLN A 12 18.89 9.11 -6.47
CA GLN A 12 20.14 9.81 -6.18
C GLN A 12 19.95 11.26 -6.63
N TYR A 13 20.12 12.20 -5.70
CA TYR A 13 20.34 13.61 -6.02
C TYR A 13 21.40 13.71 -7.12
N THR A 14 20.98 13.84 -8.37
CA THR A 14 21.86 14.33 -9.44
C THR A 14 21.78 15.84 -9.35
N HIS A 15 22.78 16.38 -8.66
CA HIS A 15 23.02 17.80 -8.59
C HIS A 15 23.43 18.28 -9.99
N SER A 16 22.49 18.80 -10.76
CA SER A 16 22.79 19.63 -11.93
C SER A 16 21.66 20.66 -12.12
N ASN A 17 22.00 21.91 -11.82
CA ASN A 17 21.22 23.12 -12.07
C ASN A 17 20.50 23.07 -13.44
N PHE A 18 19.20 23.41 -13.50
CA PHE A 18 18.52 24.27 -14.50
C PHE A 18 16.98 24.16 -14.34
N ILE A 19 16.29 25.20 -14.78
CA ILE A 19 14.94 25.69 -14.41
C ILE A 19 13.76 24.85 -14.93
N ASN A 20 12.80 24.53 -14.06
CA ASN A 20 11.33 24.66 -14.23
C ASN A 20 10.64 24.13 -12.96
N PRO A 21 9.53 24.73 -12.46
CA PRO A 21 8.69 24.09 -11.43
C PRO A 21 7.90 22.96 -12.11
N SER A 22 8.61 21.91 -12.55
CA SER A 22 8.02 20.71 -13.11
C SER A 22 7.22 20.02 -12.02
N ARG A 23 5.92 19.89 -12.29
CA ARG A 23 4.92 19.10 -11.54
C ARG A 23 5.61 17.91 -10.84
N ALA A 24 5.59 17.89 -9.51
CA ALA A 24 6.14 16.78 -8.75
C ALA A 24 5.34 15.52 -9.09
N PHE A 25 5.96 14.58 -9.81
CA PHE A 25 5.38 13.27 -10.08
C PHE A 25 5.66 12.35 -8.89
N GLY A 26 4.67 11.56 -8.47
CA GLY A 26 4.87 10.64 -7.37
C GLY A 26 3.63 9.87 -6.95
N LEU A 27 3.86 8.78 -6.22
CA LEU A 27 2.80 7.93 -5.67
C LEU A 27 1.71 8.72 -4.94
N LYS A 28 0.47 8.57 -5.40
CA LYS A 28 -0.75 9.17 -4.85
C LYS A 28 -1.72 8.09 -4.42
N LEU A 29 -2.28 8.25 -3.21
CA LEU A 29 -3.41 7.46 -2.76
C LEU A 29 -4.70 8.10 -3.30
N MET A 30 -5.32 7.45 -4.28
CA MET A 30 -6.52 7.94 -4.96
C MET A 30 -7.79 7.66 -4.15
N SER A 31 -7.88 6.46 -3.56
CA SER A 31 -9.00 6.08 -2.70
C SER A 31 -8.60 5.03 -1.68
N LEU A 32 -9.21 5.12 -0.50
CA LEU A 32 -9.08 4.17 0.59
C LEU A 32 -10.47 3.82 1.09
N ASP A 33 -10.89 2.58 0.89
CA ASP A 33 -12.20 2.09 1.33
C ASP A 33 -12.00 1.02 2.41
N VAL A 34 -12.29 1.44 3.65
CA VAL A 34 -12.12 0.66 4.87
C VAL A 34 -13.29 0.98 5.80
N PRO A 35 -14.08 -0.02 6.21
CA PRO A 35 -15.15 0.18 7.18
C PRO A 35 -14.62 0.72 8.52
N THR A 36 -15.29 1.74 9.06
CA THR A 36 -14.92 2.33 10.36
C THR A 36 -15.16 1.36 11.53
N ALA A 37 -16.19 0.53 11.42
CA ALA A 37 -16.54 -0.50 12.39
C ALA A 37 -17.11 -1.73 11.67
N VAL A 38 -16.87 -2.90 12.25
CA VAL A 38 -17.32 -4.20 11.73
C VAL A 38 -17.85 -5.03 12.87
N MET A 39 -18.88 -5.84 12.62
CA MET A 39 -19.32 -6.80 13.63
C MET A 39 -18.34 -7.98 13.68
N GLN A 40 -18.20 -8.56 14.87
CA GLN A 40 -17.32 -9.71 15.04
C GLN A 40 -17.81 -10.88 14.19
N GLY A 41 -16.92 -11.41 13.34
CA GLY A 41 -17.22 -12.52 12.44
C GLY A 41 -17.53 -12.10 11.00
N ASP A 42 -17.80 -10.81 10.77
CA ASP A 42 -18.01 -10.30 9.41
C ASP A 42 -16.70 -10.31 8.61
N SER A 43 -16.84 -10.58 7.32
CA SER A 43 -15.75 -10.44 6.36
C SER A 43 -15.83 -9.06 5.71
N ILE A 44 -14.70 -8.37 5.65
CA ILE A 44 -14.61 -7.06 5.00
C ILE A 44 -13.49 -7.01 3.96
N TRP A 45 -13.58 -5.99 3.12
CA TRP A 45 -12.59 -5.68 2.11
C TRP A 45 -11.76 -4.48 2.56
N LEU A 46 -10.46 -4.55 2.31
CA LEU A 46 -9.52 -3.45 2.52
C LEU A 46 -9.02 -3.01 1.15
N ASN A 47 -9.64 -1.98 0.60
CA ASN A 47 -9.44 -1.59 -0.79
C ASN A 47 -8.65 -0.30 -0.86
N CYS A 48 -7.67 -0.27 -1.76
CA CYS A 48 -6.88 0.92 -2.03
C CYS A 48 -6.75 1.15 -3.54
N THR A 49 -6.62 2.39 -3.98
CA THR A 49 -6.25 2.70 -5.37
C THR A 49 -5.10 3.67 -5.35
N LEU A 50 -4.04 3.31 -6.07
CA LEU A 50 -2.80 4.07 -6.12
C LEU A 50 -2.56 4.51 -7.56
N ASP A 51 -2.20 5.78 -7.72
CA ASP A 51 -1.61 6.29 -8.95
C ASP A 51 -0.10 6.38 -8.73
N LEU A 52 0.65 5.55 -9.45
CA LEU A 52 2.11 5.49 -9.33
C LEU A 52 2.79 6.60 -10.15
N GLU A 53 2.09 7.22 -11.09
CA GLU A 53 2.65 8.14 -12.09
C GLU A 53 3.96 7.62 -12.70
N SER A 54 5.12 8.14 -12.26
CA SER A 54 6.45 7.75 -12.72
C SER A 54 7.33 7.19 -11.59
N ASP A 55 6.73 6.69 -10.51
CA ASP A 55 7.39 6.29 -9.28
C ASP A 55 7.17 4.79 -9.01
N ASP A 56 8.11 4.19 -8.29
CA ASP A 56 8.08 2.76 -7.97
C ASP A 56 7.53 2.53 -6.55
N LEU A 57 6.50 1.69 -6.44
CA LEU A 57 6.00 1.23 -5.15
C LEU A 57 6.99 0.22 -4.53
N TYR A 58 7.52 0.53 -3.35
CA TYR A 58 8.33 -0.40 -2.56
C TYR A 58 7.43 -1.37 -1.80
N SER A 59 6.45 -0.86 -1.04
CA SER A 59 5.58 -1.70 -0.23
C SER A 59 4.22 -1.08 0.09
N VAL A 60 3.19 -1.92 0.16
CA VAL A 60 1.90 -1.60 0.82
C VAL A 60 1.82 -2.40 2.11
N LYS A 61 1.49 -1.77 3.23
CA LYS A 61 1.40 -2.45 4.53
C LYS A 61 0.11 -2.08 5.25
N TRP A 62 -0.53 -3.07 5.87
CA TRP A 62 -1.72 -2.89 6.68
C TRP A 62 -1.44 -3.18 8.16
N TYR A 63 -1.94 -2.29 9.02
CA TYR A 63 -1.79 -2.37 10.46
C TYR A 63 -3.13 -2.32 11.18
N LYS A 64 -3.25 -3.10 12.25
CA LYS A 64 -4.31 -2.96 13.26
C LYS A 64 -3.63 -2.85 14.62
N ASP A 65 -3.98 -1.81 15.37
CA ASP A 65 -3.43 -1.54 16.71
C ASP A 65 -1.89 -1.61 16.72
N ASP A 66 -1.27 -0.93 15.74
CA ASP A 66 0.18 -0.88 15.50
C ASP A 66 0.87 -2.20 15.13
N VAL A 67 0.11 -3.28 14.91
CA VAL A 67 0.64 -4.57 14.46
C VAL A 67 0.41 -4.76 12.96
N GLU A 68 1.50 -5.03 12.22
CA GLU A 68 1.48 -5.37 10.80
C GLU A 68 0.81 -6.73 10.62
N PHE A 69 -0.25 -6.80 9.81
CA PHE A 69 -0.97 -8.06 9.53
C PHE A 69 -0.97 -8.45 8.05
N TYR A 70 -0.61 -7.53 7.16
CA TYR A 70 -0.38 -7.80 5.75
C TYR A 70 0.67 -6.87 5.15
N ARG A 71 1.45 -7.40 4.21
CA ARG A 71 2.40 -6.65 3.40
C ARG A 71 2.41 -7.12 1.95
N HIS A 72 2.33 -6.17 1.03
CA HIS A 72 2.56 -6.38 -0.40
C HIS A 72 3.91 -5.77 -0.80
N LEU A 73 4.77 -6.58 -1.42
CA LEU A 73 6.06 -6.23 -2.00
C LEU A 73 6.02 -6.63 -3.48
N PRO A 74 5.84 -5.70 -4.43
CA PRO A 74 5.71 -6.03 -5.86
C PRO A 74 6.91 -6.81 -6.43
N GLN A 75 8.08 -6.69 -5.79
CA GLN A 75 9.34 -7.30 -6.23
C GLN A 75 9.58 -8.70 -5.64
N ASP A 76 8.76 -9.14 -4.69
CA ASP A 76 8.90 -10.45 -4.05
C ASP A 76 8.04 -11.52 -4.75
N SER A 77 8.42 -12.78 -4.58
CA SER A 77 7.61 -13.94 -4.98
C SER A 77 7.46 -14.90 -3.78
N PRO A 78 6.26 -15.00 -3.17
CA PRO A 78 5.02 -14.30 -3.52
C PRO A 78 5.05 -12.83 -3.12
N SER A 79 4.38 -11.99 -3.91
CA SER A 79 4.33 -10.54 -3.69
C SER A 79 3.50 -10.13 -2.46
N GLY A 80 2.73 -11.06 -1.88
CA GLY A 80 1.94 -10.85 -0.67
C GLY A 80 2.41 -11.71 0.49
N GLN A 81 2.60 -11.10 1.66
CA GLN A 81 2.92 -11.75 2.93
C GLN A 81 1.81 -11.45 3.94
N LYS A 82 1.39 -12.46 4.71
CA LYS A 82 0.40 -12.34 5.79
C LYS A 82 1.05 -12.60 7.14
N TYR A 83 0.57 -11.92 8.17
CA TYR A 83 0.95 -12.18 9.55
C TYR A 83 -0.30 -12.46 10.36
N ASP A 84 -0.29 -13.58 11.09
CA ASP A 84 -1.42 -13.95 11.93
C ASP A 84 -1.43 -13.07 13.18
N ILE A 85 -2.54 -12.38 13.38
CA ILE A 85 -2.79 -11.60 14.60
C ILE A 85 -4.12 -12.02 15.23
N PRO A 86 -4.22 -12.04 16.56
CA PRO A 86 -5.46 -12.42 17.23
C PRO A 86 -6.65 -11.57 16.76
N GLY A 87 -7.73 -12.24 16.36
CA GLY A 87 -8.97 -11.59 15.94
C GLY A 87 -9.02 -11.13 14.48
N ILE A 88 -7.97 -11.31 13.68
CA ILE A 88 -8.02 -11.14 12.21
C ILE A 88 -7.79 -12.48 11.53
N ARG A 89 -8.63 -12.78 10.53
CA ARG A 89 -8.39 -13.87 9.57
C ARG A 89 -8.26 -13.26 8.19
N LEU A 90 -7.08 -13.42 7.60
CA LEU A 90 -6.73 -12.77 6.35
C LEU A 90 -6.77 -13.77 5.16
N ASP A 91 -7.62 -13.50 4.18
CA ASP A 91 -7.74 -14.28 2.94
C ASP A 91 -6.97 -13.62 1.79
N VAL A 92 -5.69 -13.98 1.64
CA VAL A 92 -4.78 -13.38 0.64
C VAL A 92 -5.24 -13.66 -0.80
N SER A 93 -5.98 -14.75 -1.03
CA SER A 93 -6.50 -15.09 -2.37
C SER A 93 -7.49 -14.06 -2.90
N LYS A 94 -8.07 -13.27 -1.98
CA LYS A 94 -9.07 -12.25 -2.27
C LYS A 94 -8.51 -10.82 -2.12
N ILE A 95 -7.36 -10.63 -1.46
CA ILE A 95 -6.78 -9.31 -1.12
C ILE A 95 -6.00 -8.65 -2.27
N LEU A 96 -6.19 -9.12 -3.50
CA LEU A 96 -5.74 -8.46 -4.73
C LEU A 96 -6.60 -7.22 -5.05
N LEU A 97 -6.70 -6.25 -4.15
CA LEU A 97 -7.55 -5.06 -4.35
C LEU A 97 -6.85 -3.73 -4.10
N CYS A 98 -5.52 -3.71 -4.14
CA CYS A 98 -4.84 -2.49 -4.58
C CYS A 98 -4.74 -2.57 -6.11
N LYS A 99 -5.74 -2.02 -6.79
CA LYS A 99 -5.67 -1.87 -8.25
C LYS A 99 -4.60 -0.84 -8.57
N MET A 100 -3.58 -1.26 -9.30
CA MET A 100 -2.60 -0.41 -9.94
C MET A 100 -3.18 -0.10 -11.33
N THR A 101 -3.54 1.15 -11.59
CA THR A 101 -3.97 1.63 -12.91
C THR A 101 -2.91 2.52 -13.52
#